data_AF-R6AAG3-F1
#
_entry.id   AF-R6AAG3-F1
#
_cell.length_a   1.000
_cell.length_b   1.000
_cell.length_c   1.000
_cell.angle_alpha   90.00
_cell.angle_beta   90.00
_cell.angle_gamma   90.00
#
_symmetry.space_group_name_H-M   'P 1'
#
loop_
_entity.id
_entity.type
_entity.pdbx_description
1 polymer ?
#
loop_
_entity_poly.entity_id
_entity_poly.type
_entity_poly.pdbx_seq_one_letter_code
_entity_poly.pdbx_strand_id
1 'polypeptide(L)'
;MSYYLSQEFSPYIALQLSVEINKRKNAYYKMFEETNSQWNRGDLTPFILQFMEFISLAFDDTISLLSRKKEQLKRFAAQLNEKVAGQDELTKTIYYLLLQASLFSGIGITMDQLMEATHKTRVTIKSRLSKIPQAHYLVDKNEKPFHYRLNMKMLLGSKE
;
A
#
# COMPACT_ATOMS: atom_id res chain seq x y z
N MET A 1 -16.13 -15.96 -6.57
CA MET A 1 -16.47 -14.52 -6.55
C MET A 1 -15.22 -13.65 -6.52
N SER A 2 -14.41 -13.69 -5.46
CA SER A 2 -13.09 -13.01 -5.41
C SER A 2 -12.20 -13.40 -6.62
N TYR A 3 -12.18 -14.68 -6.99
CA TYR A 3 -11.52 -15.15 -8.21
C TYR A 3 -12.02 -14.46 -9.49
N TYR A 4 -13.34 -14.44 -9.73
CA TYR A 4 -13.90 -13.78 -10.93
C TYR A 4 -13.61 -12.28 -10.96
N LEU A 5 -13.73 -11.58 -9.83
CA LEU A 5 -13.38 -10.17 -9.76
C LEU A 5 -11.89 -9.92 -9.98
N SER A 6 -11.02 -10.85 -9.57
CA SER A 6 -9.59 -10.75 -9.82
C SER A 6 -9.23 -10.95 -11.30
N GLN A 7 -10.02 -11.75 -12.04
CA GLN A 7 -9.85 -11.99 -13.47
C GLN A 7 -10.41 -10.82 -14.30
N GLU A 8 -11.61 -10.34 -13.97
CA GLU A 8 -12.31 -9.30 -14.72
C GLU A 8 -11.76 -7.89 -14.46
N PHE A 9 -11.29 -7.62 -13.26
CA PHE A 9 -10.78 -6.30 -12.87
C PHE A 9 -9.30 -6.36 -12.49
N SER A 10 -9.02 -6.74 -11.24
CA SER A 10 -7.67 -6.79 -10.71
C SER A 10 -7.66 -7.57 -9.39
N PRO A 11 -6.59 -8.32 -9.10
CA PRO A 11 -6.40 -8.95 -7.79
C PRO A 11 -6.50 -7.96 -6.61
N TYR A 12 -6.11 -6.70 -6.81
CA TYR A 12 -6.17 -5.68 -5.77
C TYR A 12 -7.61 -5.31 -5.38
N ILE A 13 -8.52 -5.25 -6.35
CA ILE A 13 -9.94 -4.97 -6.09
C ILE A 13 -10.58 -6.14 -5.37
N ALA A 14 -10.24 -7.38 -5.73
CA ALA A 14 -10.72 -8.56 -5.05
C ALA A 14 -10.27 -8.61 -3.56
N LEU A 15 -9.03 -8.18 -3.29
CA LEU A 15 -8.53 -8.01 -1.93
C LEU A 15 -9.28 -6.90 -1.19
N GLN A 16 -9.45 -5.72 -1.80
CA GLN A 16 -10.14 -4.61 -1.15
C GLN A 16 -11.61 -4.95 -0.86
N LEU A 17 -12.30 -5.63 -1.77
CA LEU A 17 -13.66 -6.09 -1.53
C LEU A 17 -13.74 -6.98 -0.28
N SER A 18 -12.75 -7.86 -0.09
CA SER A 18 -12.70 -8.71 1.10
C SER A 18 -12.56 -7.86 2.38
N VAL A 19 -11.78 -6.78 2.33
CA VAL A 19 -11.65 -5.80 3.42
C VAL A 19 -12.97 -5.07 3.67
N GLU A 20 -13.65 -4.59 2.62
CA GLU A 20 -14.92 -3.88 2.75
C GLU A 20 -16.05 -4.77 3.28
N ILE A 21 -16.15 -6.01 2.79
CA ILE A 21 -17.08 -7.01 3.32
C ILE A 21 -16.81 -7.25 4.80
N ASN A 22 -15.54 -7.40 5.19
CA ASN A 22 -15.19 -7.64 6.58
C ASN A 22 -15.53 -6.45 7.50
N LYS A 23 -15.34 -5.20 7.04
CA LYS A 23 -15.77 -4.00 7.78
C LYS A 23 -17.29 -3.94 7.99
N ARG A 24 -18.05 -4.49 7.05
CA ARG A 24 -19.53 -4.45 6.99
C ARG A 24 -20.14 -5.85 7.14
N LYS A 25 -19.49 -6.71 7.92
CA LYS A 25 -19.78 -8.14 8.04
C LYS A 25 -21.27 -8.41 8.33
N ASN A 26 -21.88 -7.63 9.22
CA ASN A 26 -23.30 -7.81 9.58
C ASN A 26 -24.23 -7.56 8.40
N ALA A 27 -24.02 -6.48 7.66
CA ALA A 27 -24.80 -6.20 6.45
C ALA A 27 -24.60 -7.30 5.41
N TYR A 28 -23.37 -7.80 5.26
CA TYR A 28 -23.07 -8.90 4.36
C TYR A 28 -23.84 -10.18 4.68
N TYR A 29 -23.86 -10.62 5.95
CA TYR A 29 -24.63 -11.81 6.34
C TYR A 29 -26.15 -11.60 6.24
N LYS A 30 -26.62 -10.39 6.56
CA LYS A 30 -28.05 -10.05 6.48
C LYS A 30 -28.59 -10.22 5.05
N MET A 31 -27.80 -9.87 4.03
CA MET A 31 -28.18 -10.12 2.63
C MET A 31 -28.51 -11.59 2.35
N PHE A 32 -27.72 -12.54 2.87
CA PHE A 32 -27.97 -13.97 2.67
C PHE A 32 -29.22 -14.44 3.42
N GLU A 33 -29.45 -13.93 4.62
CA GLU A 33 -30.62 -14.25 5.42
C GLU A 33 -31.91 -13.76 4.74
N GLU A 34 -31.92 -12.52 4.27
CA GLU A 34 -33.04 -11.93 3.53
C GLU A 34 -33.31 -12.69 2.24
N THR A 35 -32.27 -13.09 1.52
CA THR A 35 -32.40 -13.81 0.25
C THR A 35 -33.00 -15.21 0.43
N ASN A 36 -32.57 -15.92 1.48
CA ASN A 36 -33.05 -17.27 1.80
C ASN A 36 -34.38 -17.29 2.57
N SER A 37 -34.91 -16.12 2.93
CA SER A 37 -36.20 -16.01 3.60
C SER A 37 -37.32 -16.55 2.73
N GLN A 38 -38.23 -17.34 3.31
CA GLN A 38 -39.43 -17.81 2.61
C GLN A 38 -40.29 -16.65 2.09
N TRP A 39 -40.22 -15.48 2.76
CA TRP A 39 -40.91 -14.25 2.36
C TRP A 39 -40.36 -13.63 1.08
N ASN A 40 -39.08 -13.88 0.77
CA ASN A 40 -38.40 -13.35 -0.41
C ASN A 40 -38.74 -14.14 -1.68
N ARG A 41 -39.40 -15.31 -1.56
CA ARG A 41 -39.87 -16.15 -2.69
C ARG A 41 -38.79 -16.48 -3.74
N GLY A 42 -37.52 -16.51 -3.32
CA GLY A 42 -36.38 -16.75 -4.21
C GLY A 42 -35.98 -15.55 -5.07
N ASP A 43 -36.42 -14.33 -4.77
CA ASP A 43 -35.99 -13.12 -5.48
C ASP A 43 -34.52 -12.78 -5.16
N LEU A 44 -33.64 -12.95 -6.14
CA LEU A 44 -32.22 -12.64 -6.01
C LEU A 44 -31.89 -11.16 -6.28
N THR A 45 -32.84 -10.39 -6.80
CA THR A 45 -32.63 -8.96 -7.13
C THR A 45 -32.06 -8.15 -5.95
N PRO A 46 -32.63 -8.19 -4.73
CA PRO A 46 -32.10 -7.42 -3.60
C PRO A 46 -30.68 -7.84 -3.20
N PHE A 47 -30.33 -9.12 -3.38
CA PHE A 47 -28.97 -9.61 -3.17
C PHE A 47 -28.00 -9.00 -4.18
N ILE A 48 -28.35 -9.06 -5.46
CA ILE A 48 -27.50 -8.57 -6.55
C ILE A 48 -27.26 -7.06 -6.40
N LEU A 49 -28.32 -6.28 -6.15
CA LEU A 49 -28.21 -4.82 -5.99
C LEU A 49 -27.32 -4.42 -4.81
N GLN A 50 -27.56 -4.99 -3.63
CA GLN A 50 -26.72 -4.71 -2.46
C GLN A 50 -25.28 -5.18 -2.71
N PHE A 51 -25.08 -6.32 -3.36
CA PHE A 51 -23.75 -6.81 -3.66
C PHE A 51 -23.00 -5.91 -4.67
N MET A 52 -23.70 -5.34 -5.67
CA MET A 52 -23.13 -4.33 -6.58
C MET A 52 -22.74 -3.06 -5.82
N GLU A 53 -23.51 -2.65 -4.81
CA GLU A 53 -23.16 -1.53 -3.93
C GLU A 53 -21.87 -1.81 -3.13
N PHE A 54 -21.72 -3.03 -2.58
CA PHE A 54 -20.48 -3.44 -1.92
C PHE A 54 -19.26 -3.36 -2.84
N ILE A 55 -19.40 -3.78 -4.09
CA ILE A 55 -18.34 -3.66 -5.10
C ILE A 55 -18.02 -2.19 -5.35
N SER A 56 -19.03 -1.35 -5.61
CA SER A 56 -18.85 0.09 -5.86
C SER A 56 -18.10 0.77 -4.72
N LEU A 57 -18.51 0.52 -3.48
CA LEU A 57 -17.86 1.05 -2.28
C LEU A 57 -16.39 0.61 -2.18
N ALA A 58 -16.08 -0.64 -2.53
CA ALA A 58 -14.70 -1.12 -2.56
C ALA A 58 -13.84 -0.39 -3.59
N PHE A 59 -14.40 -0.05 -4.76
CA PHE A 59 -13.72 0.78 -5.76
C PHE A 59 -13.51 2.21 -5.24
N ASP A 60 -14.54 2.86 -4.72
CA ASP A 60 -14.47 4.24 -4.23
C ASP A 60 -13.45 4.39 -3.10
N ASP A 61 -13.45 3.47 -2.14
CA ASP A 61 -12.47 3.44 -1.05
C ASP A 61 -11.04 3.19 -1.57
N THR A 62 -10.87 2.30 -2.55
CA THR A 62 -9.57 2.06 -3.19
C THR A 62 -9.05 3.32 -3.87
N ILE A 63 -9.90 3.98 -4.67
CA ILE A 63 -9.56 5.19 -5.43
C ILE A 63 -9.18 6.31 -4.47
N SER A 64 -9.97 6.51 -3.42
CA SER A 64 -9.70 7.51 -2.38
C SER A 64 -8.37 7.25 -1.65
N LEU A 65 -8.13 5.99 -1.25
CA LEU A 65 -6.89 5.58 -0.59
C LEU A 65 -5.66 5.83 -1.47
N LEU A 66 -5.69 5.36 -2.71
CA LEU A 66 -4.58 5.49 -3.66
C LEU A 66 -4.33 6.95 -4.02
N SER A 67 -5.38 7.74 -4.20
CA SER A 67 -5.27 9.19 -4.49
C SER A 67 -4.58 9.92 -3.34
N ARG A 68 -4.99 9.65 -2.09
CA ARG A 68 -4.33 10.21 -0.91
C ARG A 68 -2.87 9.81 -0.81
N LYS A 69 -2.53 8.52 -1.01
CA LYS A 69 -1.14 8.05 -0.99
C LYS A 69 -0.30 8.68 -2.11
N LYS A 70 -0.88 8.84 -3.32
CA LYS A 70 -0.21 9.50 -4.46
C LYS A 70 0.12 10.96 -4.15
N GLU A 71 -0.81 11.70 -3.55
CA GLU A 71 -0.58 13.08 -3.16
C GLU A 71 0.49 13.20 -2.06
N GLN A 72 0.43 12.33 -1.05
CA GLN A 72 1.47 12.25 -0.01
C GLN A 72 2.84 11.96 -0.60
N LEU A 73 2.95 11.00 -1.52
CA LEU A 73 4.20 10.68 -2.20
C LEU A 73 4.72 11.90 -2.97
N LYS A 74 3.87 12.58 -3.75
CA LYS A 74 4.27 13.78 -4.50
C LYS A 74 4.83 14.85 -3.57
N ARG A 75 4.13 15.14 -2.48
CA ARG A 75 4.54 16.16 -1.50
C ARG A 75 5.87 15.81 -0.83
N PHE A 76 5.99 14.59 -0.32
CA PHE A 76 7.21 14.17 0.38
C PHE A 76 8.39 13.96 -0.56
N ALA A 77 8.16 13.54 -1.81
CA ALA A 77 9.21 13.43 -2.81
C ALA A 77 9.82 14.81 -3.16
N ALA A 78 9.00 15.85 -3.25
CA ALA A 78 9.49 17.22 -3.46
C ALA A 78 10.39 17.67 -2.30
N GLN A 79 9.94 17.51 -1.05
CA GLN A 79 10.73 17.85 0.14
C GLN A 79 12.02 17.02 0.26
N LEU A 80 11.94 15.74 -0.10
CA LEU A 80 13.09 14.85 -0.10
C LEU A 80 14.12 15.29 -1.14
N ASN A 81 13.70 15.60 -2.36
CA ASN A 81 14.57 16.04 -3.44
C ASN A 81 15.35 17.31 -3.07
N GLU A 82 14.74 18.25 -2.36
CA GLU A 82 15.42 19.44 -1.83
C GLU A 82 16.50 19.05 -0.78
N LYS A 83 16.14 18.20 0.19
CA LYS A 83 17.07 17.75 1.25
C LYS A 83 18.25 16.94 0.72
N VAL A 84 18.09 16.22 -0.40
CA VAL A 84 19.14 15.38 -0.98
C VAL A 84 19.69 15.94 -2.31
N ALA A 85 19.47 17.22 -2.60
CA ALA A 85 19.82 17.84 -3.87
C ALA A 85 21.30 17.65 -4.27
N GLY A 86 22.22 17.70 -3.30
CA GLY A 86 23.67 17.51 -3.51
C GLY A 86 24.14 16.06 -3.63
N GLN A 87 23.25 15.07 -3.52
CA GLN A 87 23.61 13.66 -3.62
C GLN A 87 23.63 13.18 -5.08
N ASP A 88 24.37 12.09 -5.33
CA ASP A 88 24.36 11.42 -6.63
C ASP A 88 23.02 10.73 -6.93
N GLU A 89 22.79 10.44 -8.21
CA GLU A 89 21.53 9.89 -8.71
C GLU A 89 21.15 8.57 -8.04
N LEU A 90 22.10 7.65 -7.83
CA LEU A 90 21.81 6.37 -7.17
C LEU A 90 21.36 6.58 -5.72
N THR A 91 22.00 7.49 -5.00
CA THR A 91 21.62 7.84 -3.63
C THR A 91 20.22 8.45 -3.60
N LYS A 92 19.89 9.36 -4.53
CA LYS A 92 18.53 9.93 -4.68
C LYS A 92 17.48 8.85 -4.96
N THR A 93 17.78 7.90 -5.84
CA THR A 93 16.90 6.77 -6.15
C THR A 93 16.66 5.89 -4.93
N ILE A 94 17.71 5.57 -4.15
CA ILE A 94 17.57 4.80 -2.90
C ILE A 94 16.67 5.54 -1.90
N TYR A 95 16.88 6.84 -1.71
CA TYR A 95 16.00 7.65 -0.85
C TYR A 95 14.54 7.61 -1.31
N TYR A 96 14.30 7.73 -2.61
CA TYR A 96 12.95 7.67 -3.18
C TYR A 96 12.30 6.30 -2.97
N LEU A 97 13.04 5.20 -3.14
CA LEU A 97 12.54 3.84 -2.87
C LEU A 97 12.22 3.64 -1.39
N LEU A 98 13.06 4.15 -0.48
CA LEU A 98 12.78 4.11 0.96
C LEU A 98 11.54 4.92 1.34
N LEU A 99 11.30 6.06 0.68
CA LEU A 99 10.09 6.86 0.86
C LEU A 99 8.86 6.08 0.40
N GLN A 100 8.90 5.50 -0.80
CA GLN A 100 7.80 4.66 -1.29
C GLN A 100 7.52 3.50 -0.34
N ALA A 101 8.55 2.82 0.15
CA ALA A 101 8.42 1.73 1.12
C ALA A 101 7.71 2.18 2.40
N SER A 102 8.05 3.37 2.92
CA SER A 102 7.42 3.93 4.12
C SER A 102 5.94 4.27 3.93
N LEU A 103 5.52 4.69 2.73
CA LEU A 103 4.14 5.10 2.44
C LEU A 103 3.26 3.92 2.00
N PHE A 104 3.81 2.95 1.27
CA PHE A 104 3.03 1.92 0.58
C PHE A 104 3.06 0.55 1.26
N SER A 105 4.21 0.03 1.69
CA SER A 105 4.28 -1.35 2.23
C SER A 105 4.12 -1.44 3.75
N GLY A 106 4.38 -0.36 4.49
CA GLY A 106 4.31 -0.33 5.96
C GLY A 106 5.50 -1.03 6.64
N ILE A 107 5.92 -2.19 6.14
CA ILE A 107 7.03 -3.00 6.64
C ILE A 107 8.38 -2.47 6.12
N GLY A 108 8.45 -2.07 4.85
CA GLY A 108 9.65 -1.56 4.19
C GLY A 108 9.95 -2.26 2.85
N ILE A 109 11.14 -2.01 2.30
CA ILE A 109 11.69 -2.62 1.08
C ILE A 109 12.87 -3.52 1.46
N THR A 110 12.99 -4.68 0.82
CA THR A 110 14.10 -5.61 1.08
C THR A 110 15.34 -5.26 0.26
N MET A 111 16.49 -5.84 0.62
CA MET A 111 17.72 -5.67 -0.18
C MET A 111 17.55 -6.19 -1.61
N ASP A 112 16.84 -7.30 -1.80
CA ASP A 112 16.64 -7.89 -3.14
C ASP A 112 15.73 -7.00 -4.00
N GLN A 113 14.69 -6.40 -3.42
CA GLN A 113 13.84 -5.42 -4.10
C GLN A 113 14.62 -4.13 -4.45
N LEU A 114 15.52 -3.66 -3.57
CA LEU A 114 16.41 -2.54 -3.89
C LEU A 114 17.37 -2.88 -5.04
N MET A 115 17.89 -4.11 -5.08
CA MET A 115 18.75 -4.59 -6.17
C MET A 115 18.01 -4.64 -7.50
N GLU A 116 16.80 -5.19 -7.49
CA GLU A 116 15.93 -5.26 -8.66
C GLU A 116 15.59 -3.86 -9.19
N ALA A 117 15.12 -2.97 -8.32
CA ALA A 117 14.69 -1.63 -8.70
C ALA A 117 15.82 -0.70 -9.16
N THR A 118 17.05 -0.90 -8.68
CA THR A 118 18.21 -0.06 -9.05
C THR A 118 19.12 -0.70 -10.09
N HIS A 119 18.90 -1.99 -10.40
CA HIS A 119 19.80 -2.82 -11.20
C HIS A 119 21.26 -2.79 -10.71
N LYS A 120 21.47 -2.69 -9.39
CA LYS A 120 22.80 -2.67 -8.76
C LYS A 120 23.03 -3.90 -7.88
N THR A 121 24.30 -4.22 -7.69
CA THR A 121 24.71 -5.32 -6.83
C THR A 121 24.47 -5.01 -5.36
N ARG A 122 24.26 -6.06 -4.56
CA ARG A 122 24.13 -5.97 -3.09
C ARG A 122 25.23 -5.15 -2.43
N VAL A 123 26.48 -5.35 -2.87
CA VAL A 123 27.66 -4.65 -2.32
C VAL A 123 27.57 -3.15 -2.57
N THR A 124 27.15 -2.74 -3.77
CA THR A 124 26.97 -1.33 -4.14
C THR A 124 25.90 -0.68 -3.28
N ILE A 125 24.72 -1.31 -3.16
CA ILE A 125 23.60 -0.76 -2.38
C ILE A 125 23.95 -0.68 -0.89
N LYS A 126 24.60 -1.72 -0.34
CA LYS A 126 25.07 -1.73 1.05
C LYS A 126 26.08 -0.60 1.31
N SER A 127 27.02 -0.39 0.39
CA SER A 127 27.98 0.72 0.47
C SER A 127 27.27 2.08 0.46
N ARG A 128 26.24 2.26 -0.38
CA ARG A 128 25.43 3.49 -0.40
C ARG A 128 24.64 3.69 0.89
N LEU A 129 23.94 2.65 1.37
CA LEU A 129 23.20 2.70 2.63
C LEU A 129 24.10 2.99 3.83
N SER A 130 25.36 2.55 3.82
CA SER A 130 26.32 2.89 4.88
C SER A 130 26.76 4.36 4.88
N LYS A 131 26.65 5.05 3.75
CA LYS A 131 26.94 6.50 3.63
C LYS A 131 25.73 7.37 3.99
N ILE A 132 24.52 6.81 3.96
CA ILE A 132 23.31 7.49 4.41
C ILE A 132 23.32 7.57 5.93
N PRO A 133 23.06 8.75 6.54
CA PRO A 133 22.96 8.87 7.99
C PRO A 133 21.94 7.89 8.57
N GLN A 134 22.30 7.15 9.61
CA GLN A 134 21.39 6.16 10.23
C GLN A 134 20.09 6.76 10.74
N ALA A 135 20.07 8.05 11.07
CA ALA A 135 18.84 8.75 11.47
C ALA A 135 17.79 8.85 10.34
N HIS A 136 18.18 8.70 9.07
CA HIS A 136 17.32 8.93 7.92
C HIS A 136 16.48 7.70 7.52
N TYR A 137 16.83 6.50 7.99
CA TYR A 137 16.10 5.29 7.65
C TYR A 137 16.00 4.35 8.85
N LEU A 138 14.96 3.52 8.84
CA LEU A 138 14.72 2.48 9.83
C LEU A 138 14.96 1.12 9.17
N VAL A 139 15.51 0.19 9.94
CA VAL A 139 15.71 -1.20 9.52
C VAL A 139 14.99 -2.11 10.50
N ASP A 140 14.00 -2.85 10.02
CA ASP A 140 13.43 -3.96 10.76
C ASP A 140 14.36 -5.18 10.64
N LYS A 141 14.88 -5.61 11.79
CA LYS A 141 15.81 -6.75 11.91
C LYS A 141 15.19 -7.94 12.63
N ASN A 142 13.88 -7.91 12.92
CA ASN A 142 13.20 -8.96 13.69
C ASN A 142 13.20 -10.29 12.92
N GLU A 143 12.97 -10.24 11.61
CA GLU A 143 12.95 -11.43 10.74
C GLU A 143 13.68 -11.14 9.42
N LYS A 144 14.28 -12.18 8.82
CA LYS A 144 14.87 -12.09 7.48
C LYS A 144 13.79 -12.33 6.41
N PRO A 145 13.84 -11.63 5.26
CA PRO A 145 14.82 -10.60 4.90
C PRO A 145 14.60 -9.29 5.67
N PHE A 146 15.67 -8.54 5.93
CA PHE A 146 15.55 -7.24 6.60
C PHE A 146 14.84 -6.22 5.72
N HIS A 147 14.02 -5.38 6.35
CA HIS A 147 13.21 -4.38 5.66
C HIS A 147 13.71 -2.98 5.99
N TYR A 148 13.89 -2.17 4.95
CA TYR A 148 14.40 -0.81 5.04
C TYR A 148 13.26 0.17 4.70
N ARG A 149 13.14 1.27 5.44
CA ARG A 149 12.16 2.32 5.13
C ARG A 149 12.66 3.69 5.56
N LEU A 150 12.18 4.74 4.90
CA LEU A 150 12.55 6.10 5.30
C LEU A 150 12.03 6.41 6.71
N ASN A 151 12.84 7.08 7.51
CA ASN A 151 12.39 7.66 8.76
C ASN A 151 11.64 8.96 8.47
N MET A 152 10.30 8.91 8.47
CA MET A 152 9.46 10.08 8.13
C MET A 152 9.70 11.30 9.01
N LYS A 153 10.26 11.14 10.22
CA LYS A 153 10.67 12.27 11.08
C LYS A 153 11.67 13.21 10.39
N MET A 154 12.48 12.71 9.45
CA MET A 154 13.44 13.55 8.72
C MET A 154 12.77 14.58 7.79
N LEU A 155 11.53 14.30 7.36
CA LEU A 155 10.76 15.16 6.46
C LEU A 155 9.76 16.03 7.21
N LEU A 156 9.18 15.53 8.30
CA LEU A 156 8.10 16.21 9.01
C LEU A 156 8.57 17.36 9.92
N GLY A 157 9.88 17.48 10.17
CA GLY A 157 10.41 18.39 11.18
C GLY A 157 10.01 17.93 12.58
N SER A 158 10.94 17.93 13.52
CA SER A 158 10.63 17.74 14.93
C SER A 158 9.74 18.90 15.41
N LYS A 159 8.42 18.74 15.35
CA LYS A 159 7.57 19.35 16.37
C LYS A 159 7.68 18.46 17.60
N GLU A 160 8.56 18.88 18.49
CA GLU A 160 8.49 18.55 19.92
C GLU A 160 7.09 18.87 20.46
#